data_AF-A0A0Q4KEK8-F1
#
_entry.id   AF-A0A0Q4KEK8-F1
#
_cell.length_a   1.000
_cell.length_b   1.000
_cell.length_c   1.000
_cell.angle_alpha   90.00
_cell.angle_beta   90.00
_cell.angle_gamma   90.00
#
_symmetry.space_group_name_H-M   'P 1'
#
loop_
_entity.id
_entity.type
_entity.pdbx_description
1 polymer ?
#
loop_
_entity_poly.entity_id
_entity_poly.type
_entity_poly.pdbx_seq_one_letter_code
_entity_poly.pdbx_strand_id
1 'polypeptide(L)' 'MFTLFRQDGRDLMTVVAGGVGMYEITIRLSAQEVAALCADETRAIALARDVVTRTAAYADRRVSPAIDPRNDADTVTP' A
#
# COMPACT_ATOMS: atom_id res chain seq x y z
N MET A 1 -3.04 7.34 -7.57
CA MET A 1 -1.59 7.59 -7.38
C MET A 1 -0.99 6.39 -6.68
N PHE A 2 0.27 6.05 -6.91
CA PHE A 2 0.95 5.03 -6.11
C PHE A 2 2.36 5.49 -5.72
N THR A 3 2.91 4.88 -4.68
CA THR A 3 4.28 5.13 -4.21
C THR A 3 4.90 3.82 -3.75
N LEU A 4 6.16 3.60 -4.14
CA LEU A 4 6.98 2.48 -3.68
C LEU A 4 7.97 3.00 -2.65
N PHE A 5 8.11 2.31 -1.53
CA PHE A 5 9.04 2.69 -0.46
C PHE A 5 9.46 1.46 0.35
N ARG A 6 10.54 1.61 1.12
CA ARG A 6 11.05 0.56 1.99
C ARG A 6 10.85 0.96 3.44
N GLN A 7 10.28 0.07 4.24
CA GLN A 7 10.07 0.24 5.68
C GLN A 7 10.45 -1.05 6.41
N ASP A 8 11.28 -0.96 7.45
CA ASP A 8 11.74 -2.11 8.26
C ASP A 8 12.28 -3.28 7.42
N GLY A 9 13.01 -2.97 6.34
CA GLY A 9 13.57 -3.96 5.42
C GLY A 9 12.55 -4.63 4.48
N ARG A 10 11.31 -4.15 4.45
CA ARG A 10 10.24 -4.65 3.56
C ARG A 10 9.97 -3.63 2.46
N ASP A 11 9.82 -4.12 1.24
CA ASP A 11 9.38 -3.30 0.12
C ASP A 11 7.84 -3.22 0.11
N LEU A 12 7.33 -1.99 0.08
CA LEU A 12 5.92 -1.67 0.19
C LEU A 12 5.46 -0.84 -1.01
N MET A 13 4.20 -1.04 -1.37
CA MET A 13 3.50 -0.19 -2.33
C MET A 13 2.26 0.38 -1.65
N THR A 14 2.15 1.70 -1.61
CA THR A 14 0.93 2.40 -1.23
C THR A 14 0.22 2.88 -2.47
N VAL A 15 -1.08 2.61 -2.53
CA VAL A 15 -1.97 3.06 -3.60
C VAL A 15 -3.04 3.96 -2.98
N VAL A 16 -3.14 5.17 -3.50
CA VAL A 16 -4.20 6.12 -3.16
C VAL A 16 -5.21 6.12 -4.30
N ALA A 17 -6.43 5.69 -3.98
CA ALA A 17 -7.54 5.60 -4.90
C ALA A 17 -8.64 6.59 -4.53
N GLY A 18 -9.04 7.40 -5.50
CA GLY A 18 -10.20 8.27 -5.41
C GLY A 18 -11.41 7.66 -6.12
N GLY A 19 -12.58 7.78 -5.51
CA GLY A 19 -13.88 7.38 -6.06
C GLY A 19 -15.01 8.04 -5.26
N VAL A 20 -15.96 7.24 -4.75
CA VAL A 20 -16.95 7.70 -3.74
C VAL A 20 -16.32 8.04 -2.38
N GLY A 21 -15.04 7.69 -2.17
CA GLY A 21 -14.22 8.05 -1.02
C GLY A 21 -12.74 7.96 -1.38
N MET A 22 -11.87 8.45 -0.49
CA MET A 22 -10.42 8.32 -0.60
C MET A 22 -9.94 7.13 0.22
N TYR A 23 -9.29 6.17 -0.43
CA TYR A 23 -8.73 4.99 0.21
C TYR A 23 -7.21 4.96 0.03
N GLU A 24 -6.51 4.68 1.11
CA GLU A 24 -5.07 4.40 1.11
C GLU A 24 -4.86 2.92 1.42
N ILE A 25 -4.19 2.22 0.51
CA ILE A 25 -3.98 0.77 0.60
C ILE A 25 -2.49 0.50 0.48
N THR A 26 -1.92 -0.10 1.51
CA THR A 26 -0.51 -0.50 1.53
C THR A 26 -0.39 -2.01 1.44
N ILE A 27 0.34 -2.49 0.44
CA ILE A 27 0.64 -3.90 0.24
C ILE A 27 2.14 -4.17 0.34
N ARG A 28 2.51 -5.39 0.71
CA ARG A 28 3.90 -5.86 0.69
C ARG A 28 4.23 -6.41 -0.68
N LEU A 29 5.44 -6.15 -1.14
CA LEU A 29 5.99 -6.68 -2.38
C LEU A 29 7.18 -7.59 -2.09
N SER A 30 7.35 -8.61 -2.92
CA SER A 30 8.59 -9.39 -3.01
C SER A 30 9.66 -8.63 -3.81
N ALA A 31 10.93 -9.00 -3.61
CA ALA A 31 12.03 -8.43 -4.37
C ALA A 31 11.89 -8.61 -5.90
N GLN A 32 11.29 -9.72 -6.34
CA GLN A 32 11.03 -9.99 -7.75
C GLN A 32 9.96 -9.04 -8.31
N GLU A 33 8.89 -8.79 -7.54
CA GLU A 33 7.85 -7.82 -7.92
C GLU A 33 8.43 -6.42 -8.01
N VAL A 34 9.22 -5.98 -7.02
CA VAL A 34 9.87 -4.66 -7.05
C VAL A 34 10.73 -4.50 -8.30
N ALA A 35 11.58 -5.47 -8.61
CA ALA A 35 12.42 -5.42 -9.80
C ALA A 35 11.58 -5.34 -11.10
N ALA A 36 10.49 -6.10 -11.18
CA ALA A 36 9.59 -6.09 -12.33
C ALA A 36 8.82 -4.76 -12.48
N LEU A 37 8.44 -4.11 -11.37
CA LEU A 37 7.72 -2.83 -11.37
C LEU A 37 8.66 -1.66 -11.68
N CYS A 38 9.90 -1.70 -11.19
CA CYS A 38 10.91 -0.69 -11.52
C CYS A 38 11.36 -0.77 -12.99
N ALA A 39 11.33 -1.95 -13.59
CA ALA A 39 11.67 -2.15 -15.00
C ALA A 39 10.55 -1.77 -15.97
N ASP A 40 9.29 -1.74 -15.50
CA ASP A 40 8.12 -1.48 -16.33
C ASP A 40 7.02 -0.74 -15.55
N GLU A 41 6.93 0.57 -15.79
CA GLU A 41 5.93 1.43 -15.17
C GLU A 41 4.48 1.00 -15.51
N THR A 42 4.24 0.41 -16.69
CA THR A 42 2.92 -0.07 -17.09
C THR A 42 2.44 -1.18 -16.17
N ARG A 43 3.35 -2.06 -15.74
CA ARG A 43 3.06 -3.11 -14.75
C ARG A 43 2.75 -2.52 -13.38
N ALA A 44 3.46 -1.45 -12.97
CA ALA A 44 3.17 -0.76 -11.72
C ALA A 44 1.76 -0.15 -11.71
N ILE A 45 1.37 0.48 -12.81
CA ILE A 45 0.01 1.03 -12.98
C ILE A 45 -1.04 -0.08 -12.99
N ALA A 46 -0.78 -1.20 -13.68
CA ALA A 46 -1.69 -2.34 -13.73
C ALA A 46 -1.92 -2.96 -12.34
N LEU A 47 -0.84 -3.17 -11.58
CA LEU A 47 -0.93 -3.68 -10.21
C LEU A 47 -1.70 -2.70 -9.30
N ALA A 48 -1.43 -1.39 -9.41
CA ALA A 48 -2.16 -0.39 -8.64
C ALA A 48 -3.67 -0.45 -8.92
N ARG A 49 -4.07 -0.54 -10.20
CA ARG A 49 -5.48 -0.64 -10.60
C ARG A 49 -6.14 -1.91 -10.09
N ASP A 50 -5.42 -3.02 -10.13
CA ASP A 50 -5.90 -4.31 -9.63
C ASP A 50 -6.12 -4.28 -8.11
N VAL A 51 -5.17 -3.72 -7.35
CA VAL A 51 -5.30 -3.50 -5.90
C VAL A 51 -6.56 -2.72 -5.57
N VAL A 52 -6.81 -1.61 -6.29
CA VAL A 52 -7.99 -0.76 -6.11
C VAL A 52 -9.30 -1.47 -6.46
N THR A 53 -9.31 -2.22 -7.56
CA THR A 53 -10.48 -2.98 -8.00
C THR A 53 -10.85 -4.03 -6.96
N ARG A 54 -9.85 -4.68 -6.37
CA ARG A 54 -10.05 -5.66 -5.30
C ARG A 54 -10.45 -5.03 -3.97
N THR A 55 -10.22 -3.74 -3.74
CA THR A 55 -10.59 -3.07 -2.48
C THR A 55 -12.09 -2.88 -2.31
N ALA A 56 -12.87 -2.83 -3.39
CA ALA A 56 -14.33 -2.91 -3.29
C ALA A 56 -14.82 -4.19 -2.59
N ALA A 57 -14.03 -5.29 -2.65
CA ALA A 57 -14.29 -6.53 -1.92
C ALA A 57 -13.75 -6.53 -0.47
N TYR A 58 -12.98 -5.51 -0.07
CA TYR A 58 -12.40 -5.37 1.26
C TYR A 58 -12.99 -4.18 2.05
N ALA A 59 -14.04 -3.52 1.57
CA ALA A 59 -14.70 -2.40 2.27
C ALA A 59 -15.13 -2.74 3.71
N ASP A 60 -15.44 -4.01 3.99
CA ASP A 60 -15.82 -4.51 5.33
C ASP A 60 -14.66 -5.20 6.10
N ARG A 61 -13.47 -5.29 5.51
CA ARG A 61 -12.28 -5.81 6.20
C ARG A 61 -11.39 -4.66 6.58
N ARG A 62 -10.97 -4.62 7.84
CA ARG A 62 -10.08 -3.60 8.41
C ARG A 62 -8.80 -3.50 7.58
N VAL A 63 -8.83 -2.64 6.57
CA VAL A 63 -7.65 -2.08 5.92
C VAL A 63 -7.01 -1.24 7.03
N SER A 64 -5.79 -1.60 7.44
CA SER A 64 -5.14 -0.97 8.60
C SER A 64 -5.31 0.55 8.51
N PRO A 65 -5.71 1.21 9.61
CA PRO A 65 -5.81 2.67 9.58
C PRO A 65 -4.44 3.20 9.18
N ALA A 66 -4.47 4.21 8.32
CA ALA A 66 -3.31 4.99 7.92
C ALA A 66 -2.39 5.17 9.13
N ILE A 67 -1.09 4.96 8.92
CA ILE A 67 -0.06 5.27 9.90
C ILE A 67 -0.30 6.73 10.31
N ASP A 68 -0.72 6.96 11.54
CA ASP A 68 -0.78 8.30 12.11
C ASP A 68 0.64 8.64 12.57
N PRO A 69 1.37 9.56 11.91
CA PRO A 69 2.72 9.94 12.31
C PRO A 69 2.77 10.59 13.70
N ARG A 70 1.61 10.83 14.36
CA ARG A 70 1.53 11.32 15.73
C ARG A 70 1.40 10.22 16.79
N ASN A 71 1.35 8.93 16.41
CA ASN A 71 1.09 7.84 17.35
C ASN A 71 2.22 6.81 17.50
N ASP A 72 3.43 7.11 17.00
CA ASP A 72 4.65 6.31 17.23
C ASP A 72 5.38 6.68 18.55
N ALA A 73 4.67 7.31 19.50
CA ALA A 73 5.13 7.45 20.87
C ALA A 73 4.25 6.59 21.78
N ASP A 74 4.90 5.67 22.49
CA ASP A 74 4.35 4.87 23.59
C ASP A 74 3.42 3.71 23.22
N THR A 75 4.02 2.58 22.87
CA THR A 75 3.74 1.33 23.61
C THR A 75 4.94 0.38 23.48
N VAL A 76 6.04 0.73 24.14
CA VAL A 76 6.90 -0.27 24.77
C VAL A 76 6.51 -0.27 26.24
N THR A 77 5.84 -1.33 26.67
CA THR A 77 5.67 -1.66 28.09
C THR A 77 5.95 -3.16 28.25
N PRO A 78 6.44 -3.59 29.43
CA PRO A 78 7.64 -4.40 29.62
C PRO A 78 7.38 -5.90 29.62
#